data_AF-A0A7Y6ZI64-F1
#
_entry.id   AF-A0A7Y6ZI64-F1
#
_cell.length_a   1.000
_cell.length_b   1.000
_cell.length_c   1.000
_cell.angle_alpha   90.00
_cell.angle_beta   90.00
_cell.angle_gamma   90.00
#
_symmetry.space_group_name_H-M   'P 1'
#
loop_
_entity.id
_entity.type
_entity.pdbx_description
1 polymer ?
#
loop_
_entity_poly.entity_id
_entity_poly.type
_entity_poly.pdbx_seq_one_letter_code
_entity_poly.pdbx_strand_id
1 'polypeptide(L)'
;FGPYIRHDGNFVSLKKEQDPLSITEEEAIQLIQDKREADAKKHIKSFDENPEIQILNGRWGPYIKFGKNNYKIPKGKEAENLTYQETIEIIENQPDTKKKGGRFAKKK
;
A
#
# COMPACT_ATOMS: atom_id res chain seq x y z
N PHE A 1 5.97 10.80 17.66
CA PHE A 1 5.98 9.34 17.86
C PHE A 1 5.09 9.05 19.06
N GLY A 2 4.00 8.30 18.87
CA GLY A 2 3.01 7.99 19.91
C GLY A 2 3.22 6.58 20.48
N PRO A 3 2.37 6.16 21.44
CA PRO A 3 2.43 4.81 22.00
C PRO A 3 2.16 3.74 20.93
N TYR A 4 2.86 2.62 21.03
CA TYR A 4 2.77 1.52 20.06
C TYR A 4 2.98 0.16 20.73
N ILE A 5 2.40 -0.87 20.12
CA ILE A 5 2.65 -2.27 20.44
C ILE A 5 3.71 -2.79 19.48
N ARG A 6 4.78 -3.40 20.01
CA ARG A 6 5.80 -4.07 19.21
C ARG A 6 5.58 -5.57 19.29
N HIS A 7 5.39 -6.20 18.14
CA HIS A 7 5.21 -7.64 18.06
C HIS A 7 5.96 -8.19 16.84
N ASP A 8 6.85 -9.16 17.06
CA ASP A 8 7.59 -9.85 15.99
C ASP A 8 8.27 -8.88 15.00
N GLY A 9 8.98 -7.88 15.54
CA GLY A 9 9.64 -6.84 14.72
C GLY A 9 8.71 -5.80 14.09
N ASN A 10 7.38 -5.99 14.14
CA ASN A 10 6.39 -5.07 13.62
C ASN A 10 5.91 -4.08 14.69
N PHE A 11 5.51 -2.89 14.25
CA PHE A 11 5.04 -1.79 15.11
C PHE A 11 3.58 -1.48 14.80
N VAL A 12 2.69 -1.65 15.77
CA VAL A 12 1.27 -1.34 15.67
C VAL A 12 0.99 -0.11 16.54
N SER A 13 0.68 1.02 15.90
CA SER A 13 0.38 2.26 16.62
C SER A 13 -0.96 2.15 17.33
N LEU A 14 -1.02 2.58 18.59
CA LEU A 14 -2.27 2.65 19.35
C LEU A 14 -3.13 3.83 18.86
N LYS A 15 -4.46 3.69 18.94
CA LYS A 15 -5.38 4.80 18.68
C LYS A 15 -5.22 5.87 19.76
N LYS A 16 -5.51 7.12 19.43
CA LYS A 16 -5.37 8.26 20.38
C LYS A 16 -6.24 8.12 21.63
N GLU A 17 -7.28 7.30 21.56
CA GLU A 17 -8.23 7.05 22.65
C GLU A 17 -7.80 5.88 23.55
N GLN A 18 -6.84 5.05 23.13
CA GLN A 18 -6.37 3.91 23.89
C GLN A 18 -5.18 4.29 24.77
N ASP A 19 -5.30 4.01 26.06
CA ASP A 19 -4.25 4.22 27.04
C ASP A 19 -3.26 3.03 27.03
N PRO A 20 -1.95 3.28 26.86
CA PRO A 20 -0.95 2.21 26.77
C PRO A 20 -0.75 1.42 28.07
N LEU A 21 -1.18 1.94 29.23
CA LEU A 21 -1.09 1.24 30.51
C LEU A 21 -2.33 0.38 30.79
N SER A 22 -3.44 0.67 30.10
CA SER A 22 -4.74 0.03 30.30
C SER A 22 -5.11 -0.96 29.19
N ILE A 23 -4.30 -1.03 28.13
CA ILE A 23 -4.49 -1.97 27.00
C ILE A 23 -4.45 -3.42 27.51
N THR A 24 -5.48 -4.18 27.18
CA THR A 24 -5.52 -5.61 27.52
C THR A 24 -4.82 -6.45 26.44
N GLU A 25 -4.47 -7.69 26.78
CA GLU A 25 -3.90 -8.63 25.82
C GLU A 25 -4.83 -8.84 24.61
N GLU A 26 -6.13 -8.98 24.85
CA GLU A 26 -7.13 -9.17 23.80
C GLU A 26 -7.19 -7.99 22.83
N GLU A 27 -7.19 -6.76 23.35
CA GLU A 27 -7.14 -5.56 22.51
C GLU A 27 -5.84 -5.46 21.70
N ALA A 28 -4.71 -5.81 22.32
CA ALA A 28 -3.43 -5.82 21.64
C ALA A 28 -3.40 -6.85 20.49
N ILE A 29 -3.93 -8.06 20.72
CA ILE A 29 -4.09 -9.10 19.70
C ILE A 29 -4.97 -8.58 18.57
N GLN A 30 -6.12 -7.99 18.88
CA GLN A 30 -7.06 -7.44 17.90
C GLN A 30 -6.38 -6.38 17.03
N LEU A 31 -5.63 -5.45 17.62
CA LEU A 31 -4.89 -4.41 16.88
C LEU A 31 -3.81 -4.98 15.97
N ILE A 32 -3.08 -6.00 16.44
CA ILE A 32 -2.07 -6.69 15.63
C ILE A 32 -2.73 -7.41 14.45
N GLN A 33 -3.84 -8.10 14.68
CA GLN A 33 -4.59 -8.79 13.62
C GLN A 33 -5.15 -7.80 12.60
N ASP A 34 -5.80 -6.73 13.05
CA ASP A 34 -6.38 -5.70 12.18
C ASP A 34 -5.29 -5.04 11.32
N LYS A 35 -4.11 -4.76 11.89
CA LYS A 35 -2.96 -4.27 11.12
C LYS A 35 -2.50 -5.30 10.08
N ARG A 36 -2.36 -6.57 10.45
CA ARG A 36 -1.96 -7.64 9.52
C ARG A 36 -2.96 -7.80 8.39
N GLU A 37 -4.26 -7.76 8.68
CA GLU A 37 -5.33 -7.78 7.68
C GLU A 37 -5.30 -6.52 6.81
N ALA A 38 -5.07 -5.34 7.37
CA ALA A 38 -4.94 -4.12 6.61
C ALA A 38 -3.73 -4.14 5.68
N ASP A 39 -2.60 -4.68 6.14
CA ASP A 39 -1.40 -4.86 5.30
C ASP A 39 -1.61 -5.94 4.23
N ALA A 40 -2.35 -7.02 4.53
CA ALA A 40 -2.77 -8.00 3.54
C ALA A 40 -3.73 -7.39 2.51
N LYS A 41 -4.73 -6.60 2.93
CA LYS A 41 -5.66 -5.88 2.04
C LYS A 41 -4.96 -4.82 1.18
N LYS A 42 -3.83 -4.28 1.66
CA LYS A 42 -2.97 -3.40 0.84
C LYS A 42 -2.20 -4.18 -0.21
N HIS A 43 -1.93 -5.45 -0.01
CA HIS A 43 -1.25 -6.30 -0.99
C HIS A 43 -2.26 -7.09 -1.80
N ILE A 44 -2.59 -6.61 -2.99
CA ILE A 44 -3.61 -7.26 -3.82
C ILE A 44 -3.02 -8.49 -4.51
N LYS A 45 -1.88 -8.32 -5.18
CA LYS A 45 -1.26 -9.38 -5.97
C LYS A 45 0.23 -9.13 -6.12
N SER A 46 1.02 -10.19 -6.08
CA SER A 46 2.42 -10.19 -6.50
C SER A 46 2.59 -11.24 -7.58
N PHE A 47 3.53 -11.01 -8.50
CA PHE A 47 3.83 -11.95 -9.56
C PHE A 47 5.18 -12.61 -9.29
N ASP A 48 5.23 -13.93 -9.23
CA ASP A 48 6.49 -14.68 -9.05
C ASP A 48 7.46 -14.49 -10.23
N GLU A 49 6.94 -14.18 -11.43
CA GLU A 49 7.75 -13.87 -12.61
C GLU A 49 8.62 -12.62 -12.42
N ASN A 50 8.12 -11.63 -11.67
CA ASN A 50 8.86 -10.40 -11.41
C ASN A 50 8.50 -9.84 -10.03
N PRO A 51 9.39 -9.99 -9.02
CA PRO A 51 9.14 -9.48 -7.66
C PRO A 51 9.09 -7.95 -7.61
N GLU A 52 9.54 -7.26 -8.67
CA GLU A 52 9.38 -5.82 -8.81
C GLU A 52 7.94 -5.39 -9.10
N ILE A 53 7.10 -6.26 -9.69
CA ILE A 53 5.71 -5.95 -10.05
C ILE A 53 4.77 -6.42 -8.93
N GLN A 54 4.12 -5.46 -8.30
CA GLN A 54 3.17 -5.69 -7.21
C GLN A 54 1.93 -4.83 -7.44
N ILE A 55 0.76 -5.43 -7.29
CA ILE A 55 -0.51 -4.73 -7.28
C ILE A 55 -0.86 -4.43 -5.83
N LEU A 56 -1.00 -3.15 -5.51
CA LEU A 56 -1.20 -2.67 -4.15
C LEU A 56 -2.46 -1.81 -4.07
N ASN A 57 -3.17 -1.87 -2.95
CA ASN A 57 -4.31 -1.01 -2.66
C ASN A 57 -3.86 0.25 -1.89
N GLY A 58 -3.99 1.41 -2.51
CA GLY A 58 -3.62 2.69 -1.93
C GLY A 58 -4.83 3.50 -1.44
N ARG A 59 -4.56 4.67 -0.85
CA ARG A 59 -5.62 5.61 -0.40
C ARG A 59 -6.56 6.07 -1.53
N TRP A 60 -6.06 6.08 -2.77
CA TRP A 60 -6.81 6.51 -3.95
C TRP A 60 -7.32 5.34 -4.82
N GLY A 61 -7.25 4.11 -4.29
CA GLY A 61 -7.59 2.89 -5.00
C GLY A 61 -6.36 2.06 -5.40
N PRO A 62 -6.60 0.96 -6.14
CA PRO A 62 -5.56 0.02 -6.49
C PRO A 62 -4.63 0.56 -7.57
N TYR A 63 -3.34 0.25 -7.44
CA TYR A 63 -2.28 0.69 -8.33
C TYR A 63 -1.25 -0.42 -8.53
N ILE A 64 -0.52 -0.34 -9.65
CA ILE A 64 0.58 -1.24 -9.97
C ILE A 64 1.88 -0.54 -9.55
N LYS A 65 2.69 -1.21 -8.75
CA LYS A 65 4.04 -0.81 -8.40
C LYS A 65 5.00 -1.66 -9.21
N PHE A 66 5.91 -1.02 -9.94
CA PHE A 66 7.00 -1.68 -10.64
C PHE A 66 8.32 -1.07 -10.20
N GLY A 67 9.02 -1.76 -9.31
CA GLY A 67 10.26 -1.26 -8.69
C GLY A 67 10.04 0.07 -7.96
N LYS A 68 10.52 1.17 -8.56
CA LYS A 68 10.37 2.55 -8.04
C LYS A 68 9.23 3.34 -8.69
N ASN A 69 8.61 2.81 -9.74
CA ASN A 69 7.54 3.48 -10.48
C ASN A 69 6.17 2.99 -10.00
N ASN A 70 5.17 3.86 -10.10
CA ASN A 70 3.78 3.52 -9.85
C ASN A 70 2.94 3.84 -11.08
N TYR A 71 2.08 2.90 -11.45
CA TYR A 71 1.20 2.93 -12.60
C TYR A 71 -0.25 2.80 -12.14
N LYS A 72 -1.13 3.52 -12.81
CA LYS A 72 -2.55 3.57 -12.43
C LYS A 72 -3.31 2.48 -13.17
N ILE A 73 -4.10 1.70 -12.44
CA ILE A 73 -5.00 0.72 -13.04
C ILE A 73 -6.18 1.47 -13.69
N PRO A 74 -6.52 1.19 -14.97
CA PRO A 74 -7.67 1.77 -15.63
C PRO A 74 -8.98 1.47 -14.89
N LYS A 75 -9.89 2.45 -14.84
CA LYS A 75 -11.22 2.25 -14.25
C LYS A 75 -12.00 1.23 -15.09
N GLY A 76 -12.33 0.09 -14.51
CA GLY A 76 -13.05 -1.00 -15.18
C GLY A 76 -12.30 -2.34 -15.19
N LYS A 77 -10.99 -2.35 -14.88
CA LYS A 77 -10.26 -3.59 -14.59
C LYS A 77 -10.16 -3.80 -13.08
N GLU A 78 -10.49 -5.00 -12.63
CA GLU A 78 -10.31 -5.39 -11.23
C GLU A 78 -8.86 -5.75 -10.98
N ALA A 79 -8.26 -5.10 -9.99
CA ALA A 79 -6.86 -5.25 -9.65
C ALA A 79 -6.48 -6.69 -9.22
N GLU A 80 -7.41 -7.43 -8.62
CA GLU A 80 -7.24 -8.84 -8.25
C GLU A 80 -7.22 -9.77 -9.47
N ASN A 81 -8.04 -9.48 -10.48
CA ASN A 81 -8.17 -10.29 -11.69
C ASN A 81 -7.13 -9.96 -12.76
N LEU A 82 -6.37 -8.87 -12.63
CA LEU A 82 -5.30 -8.55 -13.57
C LEU A 82 -4.28 -9.69 -13.66
N THR A 83 -4.04 -10.14 -14.89
CA THR A 83 -2.96 -11.08 -15.19
C THR A 83 -1.62 -10.37 -15.30
N TYR A 84 -0.52 -11.14 -15.26
CA TYR A 84 0.82 -10.59 -15.40
C TYR A 84 0.99 -9.84 -16.74
N GLN A 85 0.53 -10.44 -17.84
CA GLN A 85 0.57 -9.86 -19.17
C GLN A 85 -0.19 -8.53 -19.24
N GLU A 86 -1.41 -8.46 -18.70
CA GLU A 86 -2.17 -7.22 -18.66
C GLU A 86 -1.51 -6.15 -17.79
N THR A 87 -0.83 -6.56 -16.71
CA THR A 87 -0.11 -5.65 -15.83
C THR A 87 1.08 -5.02 -16.57
N ILE A 88 1.85 -5.84 -17.29
CA ILE A 88 2.92 -5.39 -18.19
C ILE A 88 2.37 -4.45 -19.26
N GLU A 89 1.26 -4.83 -19.90
CA GLU A 89 0.63 -4.03 -20.94
C GLU A 89 0.20 -2.66 -20.40
N ILE A 90 -0.34 -2.58 -19.17
CA ILE A 90 -0.67 -1.31 -18.52
C ILE A 90 0.58 -0.48 -18.22
N ILE A 91 1.67 -1.13 -17.79
CA ILE A 91 2.96 -0.49 -17.53
C ILE A 91 3.54 0.08 -18.84
N GLU A 92 3.54 -0.68 -19.94
CA GLU A 92 4.07 -0.23 -21.23
C GLU A 92 3.22 0.86 -21.88
N ASN A 93 1.89 0.79 -21.74
CA ASN A 93 0.99 1.81 -22.26
C ASN A 93 1.02 3.12 -21.46
N GLN A 94 1.59 3.13 -20.25
CA GLN A 94 1.75 4.34 -19.44
C GLN A 94 3.21 4.78 -19.42
N PRO A 95 3.53 6.03 -19.81
CA PRO A 95 4.91 6.50 -19.73
C PRO A 95 5.37 6.51 -18.26
N ASP A 96 6.60 6.06 -18.03
CA ASP A 96 7.29 6.16 -16.74
C ASP A 96 6.99 7.51 -16.09
N THR A 97 6.52 7.50 -14.84
CA THR A 97 6.26 8.72 -14.06
C THR A 97 7.54 9.48 -13.68
N LYS A 98 8.67 9.19 -14.34
CA LYS A 98 9.89 9.99 -14.28
C LYS A 98 9.62 11.41 -14.78
N LYS A 99 9.40 12.29 -13.79
CA LYS A 99 9.53 13.76 -13.83
C LYS A 99 8.46 14.52 -14.62
N LYS A 100 7.38 14.91 -13.93
CA LYS A 100 6.93 16.31 -14.03
C LYS A 100 7.44 17.06 -12.81
N GLY A 101 8.64 17.63 -12.95
CA GLY A 101 9.21 18.56 -11.98
C GLY A 101 8.18 19.63 -11.62
N GLY A 102 8.12 19.95 -10.33
CA GLY A 102 7.11 20.82 -9.75
C GLY A 102 7.01 22.15 -10.50
N ARG A 103 5.86 22.39 -11.12
CA ARG A 103 5.39 23.75 -11.40
C ARG A 103 4.77 24.31 -10.11
N PHE A 104 5.59 24.48 -9.07
CA PHE A 104 5.25 25.40 -8.01
C PHE A 104 5.36 26.79 -8.62
N ALA A 105 4.24 27.30 -9.13
CA ALA A 105 4.12 28.67 -9.58
C ALA A 105 4.36 29.59 -8.37
N LYS A 106 5.55 30.16 -8.28
CA LYS A 106 5.86 31.25 -7.37
C LYS A 106 5.06 32.46 -7.86
N LYS A 107 3.88 32.73 -7.29
CA LYS A 107 3.20 34.02 -7.47
C LYS A 107 4.03 35.08 -6.74
N LYS A 108 4.39 36.11 -7.50
CA LYS A 108 5.13 37.30 -7.07
C LYS A 108 4.14 38.33 -6.53
#